data_AF-A0A370TUD9-F1
#
_entry.id   AF-A0A370TUD9-F1
#
_cell.length_a   1.000
_cell.length_b   1.000
_cell.length_c   1.000
_cell.angle_alpha   90.00
_cell.angle_beta   90.00
_cell.angle_gamma   90.00
#
_symmetry.space_group_name_H-M   'P 1'
#
loop_
_entity.id
_entity.type
_entity.pdbx_description
1 polymer ?
#
loop_
_entity_poly.entity_id
_entity_poly.type
_entity_poly.pdbx_seq_one_letter_code
_entity_poly.pdbx_strand_id
1 'polypeptide(L)'
;MLPAIPPRIACAVLCCAAWYHTVTCRALHVSSMISCECRRTGPFKACTAPSFAANFPGVILPTIFDHSLLVDGASKAHGEQSPQSQCKRRRQQEQRLTPPPPPTKRLVGDSPPCPDPPFPACQADAPPALIRPQPGAQQPHPHPHPLLRVFCTLSPTILPIHAAMASSTARSFPSIKAIRTFVVDGVGSGGDYHNVEGGHWLIDTPISTPMSRWEKYRASRTSWGINVLGSFCVEIEGSDGTVGFATGFGGPPACWLVHQHFERFLIGADPRDTNHLFEQMYRGSMFYGRKGLPVAVISVIDLALWDLLGKIRNEPVYKLIGGATRDRLDFYCTGPEPTASKAMGFWGAKVPLPYCPEEGHKGLKKNVEFLRKHRESVGPDFPIMVDCYMSLNVQYTIELATACLDLNINWWEECLSPDDTDGFALIKRAHPQLKFTTGEHEYSRYGFRKLIEGRNLDIIQPDVMWLGGMTELLKVAAMAAAYDIPVVPHASGPYSYHFVVSQTNCPFQEYLANSADGKSVLPVFGDLFLDEPIPTKGYLDVSQLDKPGFGLTLNPAARLIPAQYLLTPNPERPLGQPPVEKKSTGNSVVNGVAEGIKNLTTS
;
A
#
# COMPACT_ATOMS: atom_id res chain seq x y z
N MET A 1 -51.19 -28.06 -34.19
CA MET A 1 -51.19 -27.16 -35.36
C MET A 1 -50.08 -26.13 -35.15
N LEU A 2 -49.30 -25.80 -36.18
CA LEU A 2 -48.36 -24.68 -36.18
C LEU A 2 -49.03 -23.45 -36.82
N PRO A 3 -48.57 -22.24 -36.47
CA PRO A 3 -47.89 -21.42 -37.47
C PRO A 3 -46.62 -20.74 -36.91
N ALA A 4 -45.74 -20.14 -37.70
CA ALA A 4 -45.28 -20.41 -39.08
C ALA A 4 -44.08 -19.47 -39.31
N ILE A 5 -42.98 -19.96 -39.90
CA ILE A 5 -41.75 -19.18 -40.13
C ILE A 5 -41.76 -18.56 -41.54
N PRO A 6 -41.53 -17.25 -41.71
CA PRO A 6 -41.09 -16.65 -42.97
C PRO A 6 -39.55 -16.79 -43.16
N PRO A 7 -39.02 -16.94 -44.39
CA PRO A 7 -37.83 -17.77 -44.60
C PRO A 7 -36.52 -17.05 -44.96
N ARG A 8 -35.43 -17.84 -45.03
CA ARG A 8 -34.08 -17.48 -45.48
C ARG A 8 -34.01 -17.08 -46.97
N ILE A 9 -33.19 -16.06 -47.29
CA ILE A 9 -32.18 -16.05 -48.38
C ILE A 9 -31.04 -15.15 -47.86
N ALA A 10 -29.74 -15.50 -47.73
CA ALA A 10 -28.86 -16.56 -48.23
C ALA A 10 -28.16 -16.29 -49.59
N CYS A 11 -27.04 -15.55 -49.57
CA CYS A 11 -26.04 -15.60 -50.64
C CYS A 11 -24.60 -15.35 -50.12
N ALA A 12 -23.63 -16.00 -50.80
CA ALA A 12 -22.19 -16.07 -50.60
C ALA A 12 -21.47 -14.82 -50.01
N VAL A 13 -20.48 -14.93 -49.11
CA VAL A 13 -19.20 -15.67 -49.19
C VAL A 13 -18.28 -15.17 -50.32
N LEU A 14 -17.47 -14.14 -50.02
CA LEU A 14 -16.09 -13.92 -50.55
C LEU A 14 -15.54 -12.55 -50.08
N CYS A 15 -14.69 -12.53 -49.05
CA CYS A 15 -13.59 -11.54 -48.84
C CYS A 15 -12.86 -11.73 -47.48
N CYS A 16 -12.22 -12.88 -47.28
CA CYS A 16 -11.14 -13.02 -46.29
C CYS A 16 -9.79 -13.03 -47.01
N ALA A 17 -9.34 -11.85 -47.45
CA ALA A 17 -8.00 -11.65 -48.01
C ALA A 17 -7.58 -10.16 -47.89
N ALA A 18 -6.28 -9.92 -47.81
CA ALA A 18 -5.62 -8.62 -47.85
C ALA A 18 -6.09 -7.55 -46.83
N TRP A 19 -5.42 -7.50 -45.68
CA TRP A 19 -4.63 -6.32 -45.26
C TRP A 19 -3.64 -6.74 -44.15
N TYR A 20 -2.58 -7.45 -44.54
CA TYR A 20 -1.51 -7.91 -43.65
C TYR A 20 -0.15 -7.83 -44.37
N HIS A 21 0.54 -6.70 -44.26
CA HIS A 21 1.88 -6.41 -44.79
C HIS A 21 2.34 -5.06 -44.20
N THR A 22 3.58 -4.83 -43.75
CA THR A 22 4.64 -5.77 -43.29
C THR A 22 5.57 -5.00 -42.34
N VAL A 23 5.70 -5.40 -41.07
CA VAL A 23 6.77 -4.88 -40.19
C VAL A 23 7.28 -6.00 -39.27
N THR A 24 8.37 -6.65 -39.67
CA THR A 24 9.14 -7.55 -38.80
C THR A 24 10.64 -7.32 -38.98
N CYS A 25 11.28 -6.94 -37.88
CA CYS A 25 12.68 -7.14 -37.53
C CYS A 25 13.78 -6.82 -38.56
N ARG A 26 14.50 -5.71 -38.30
CA ARG A 26 15.97 -5.76 -38.25
C ARG A 26 16.48 -5.22 -36.92
N ALA A 27 16.62 -6.11 -35.94
CA ALA A 27 17.57 -5.92 -34.87
C ALA A 27 18.96 -6.29 -35.41
N LEU A 28 19.89 -5.34 -35.46
CA LEU A 28 21.29 -5.59 -35.77
C LEU A 28 22.13 -5.21 -34.56
N HIS A 29 22.72 -6.21 -33.91
CA HIS A 29 23.84 -5.98 -33.01
C HIS A 29 25.02 -5.44 -33.83
N VAL A 30 25.46 -4.22 -33.53
CA VAL A 30 26.74 -3.69 -33.97
C VAL A 30 27.57 -3.39 -32.72
N SER A 31 28.33 -4.40 -32.28
CA SER A 31 29.44 -4.17 -31.36
C SER A 31 30.66 -3.86 -32.22
N SER A 32 31.04 -2.59 -32.29
CA SER A 32 32.24 -2.15 -33.02
C SER A 32 32.98 -1.06 -32.28
N MET A 33 34.23 -1.39 -31.94
CA MET A 33 35.26 -0.55 -31.34
C MET A 33 35.26 0.90 -31.85
N ILE A 34 35.38 1.86 -30.91
CA ILE A 34 36.02 3.15 -31.19
C ILE A 34 37.25 3.25 -30.27
N SER A 35 38.44 3.20 -30.87
CA SER A 35 39.71 3.43 -30.17
C SER A 35 40.77 3.92 -31.16
N CYS A 36 40.88 5.25 -31.28
CA CYS A 36 42.00 6.04 -31.81
C CYS A 36 41.67 7.54 -31.58
N GLU A 37 42.58 8.42 -31.16
CA GLU A 37 43.94 8.16 -30.68
C GLU A 37 44.49 9.28 -29.77
N CYS A 38 45.48 8.91 -28.95
CA CYS A 38 46.54 9.72 -28.31
C CYS A 38 46.43 11.26 -28.22
N ARG A 39 46.46 11.76 -26.97
CA ARG A 39 47.64 12.51 -26.47
C ARG A 39 48.10 11.95 -25.12
N ARG A 40 49.41 11.83 -24.91
CA ARG A 40 50.07 11.27 -23.72
C ARG A 40 51.04 12.26 -23.09
N THR A 41 50.99 12.37 -21.76
CA THR A 41 52.09 12.64 -20.79
C THR A 41 51.42 12.63 -19.41
N GLY A 42 51.69 11.78 -18.42
CA GLY A 42 52.78 10.81 -18.13
C GLY A 42 53.49 11.20 -16.81
N PRO A 43 54.12 10.30 -16.03
CA PRO A 43 54.14 8.82 -16.05
C PRO A 43 53.64 8.17 -14.73
N PHE A 44 53.39 6.85 -14.73
CA PHE A 44 53.18 6.06 -13.51
C PHE A 44 54.52 5.55 -12.92
N LYS A 45 54.55 5.32 -11.60
CA LYS A 45 55.44 4.35 -10.95
C LYS A 45 54.59 3.40 -10.09
N ALA A 46 54.89 2.11 -10.16
CA ALA A 46 54.24 1.08 -9.33
C ALA A 46 55.07 0.79 -8.08
N CYS A 47 54.39 0.39 -6.99
CA CYS A 47 54.96 -0.33 -5.85
C CYS A 47 53.95 -1.37 -5.36
N THR A 48 54.46 -2.43 -4.73
CA THR A 48 53.71 -3.63 -4.33
C THR A 48 53.07 -3.51 -2.94
N ALA A 49 52.06 -4.33 -2.69
CA ALA A 49 51.51 -4.56 -1.35
C ALA A 49 52.50 -5.29 -0.42
N PRO A 50 52.29 -5.20 0.90
CA PRO A 50 52.53 -6.33 1.79
C PRO A 50 51.32 -6.66 2.67
N SER A 51 51.20 -7.95 3.02
CA SER A 51 50.21 -8.48 3.97
C SER A 51 50.56 -8.13 5.42
N PHE A 52 49.58 -8.17 6.32
CA PHE A 52 49.83 -8.19 7.77
C PHE A 52 48.94 -9.22 8.48
N ALA A 53 49.55 -10.09 9.30
CA ALA A 53 48.88 -11.05 10.17
C ALA A 53 49.78 -11.37 11.38
N ALA A 54 49.30 -11.04 12.60
CA ALA A 54 49.91 -11.32 13.91
C ALA A 54 49.01 -10.71 15.00
N ASN A 55 48.98 -11.15 16.27
CA ASN A 55 49.19 -12.49 16.84
C ASN A 55 48.58 -12.51 18.26
N PHE A 56 48.19 -13.68 18.78
CA PHE A 56 47.79 -13.84 20.19
C PHE A 56 49.01 -13.92 21.13
N PRO A 57 48.85 -13.48 22.39
CA PRO A 57 49.51 -14.10 23.55
C PRO A 57 48.52 -15.01 24.32
N GLY A 58 49.05 -16.03 25.02
CA GLY A 58 48.34 -16.74 26.08
C GLY A 58 48.25 -15.91 27.38
N VAL A 59 47.93 -16.46 28.56
CA VAL A 59 48.53 -17.70 29.11
C VAL A 59 47.74 -18.20 30.34
N ILE A 60 47.52 -19.53 30.40
CA ILE A 60 47.39 -20.42 31.60
C ILE A 60 46.25 -20.21 32.63
N LEU A 61 45.53 -21.32 32.87
CA LEU A 61 44.61 -21.63 33.99
C LEU A 61 45.39 -22.04 35.26
N PRO A 62 44.83 -21.91 36.49
CA PRO A 62 44.31 -23.15 37.12
C PRO A 62 43.16 -23.02 38.16
N THR A 63 42.34 -24.07 38.20
CA THR A 63 41.73 -24.77 39.37
C THR A 63 41.12 -24.04 40.58
N ILE A 64 39.87 -24.43 40.89
CA ILE A 64 39.37 -24.96 42.18
C ILE A 64 39.60 -24.11 43.45
N PHE A 65 38.50 -23.68 44.08
CA PHE A 65 38.15 -24.17 45.44
C PHE A 65 36.64 -24.03 45.73
N ASP A 66 36.13 -24.98 46.51
CA ASP A 66 34.80 -24.99 47.13
C ASP A 66 34.95 -24.50 48.58
N HIS A 67 34.02 -23.68 49.09
CA HIS A 67 33.67 -23.71 50.51
C HIS A 67 32.36 -22.97 50.83
N SER A 68 31.63 -23.54 51.79
CA SER A 68 30.41 -23.00 52.42
C SER A 68 30.70 -22.45 53.83
N LEU A 69 29.64 -22.07 54.59
CA LEU A 69 29.59 -21.60 56.00
C LEU A 69 29.75 -20.07 56.20
N LEU A 70 29.16 -19.39 57.20
CA LEU A 70 27.90 -19.51 58.00
C LEU A 70 27.77 -18.22 58.88
N VAL A 71 26.75 -18.16 59.78
CA VAL A 71 26.51 -17.15 60.87
C VAL A 71 26.05 -15.76 60.39
N ASP A 72 25.01 -15.10 60.95
CA ASP A 72 23.80 -15.51 61.69
C ASP A 72 22.76 -14.35 61.58
N GLY A 73 21.62 -14.38 62.28
CA GLY A 73 20.65 -13.27 62.28
C GLY A 73 19.26 -13.59 62.88
N ALA A 74 19.19 -13.91 64.17
CA ALA A 74 17.97 -13.95 65.03
C ALA A 74 16.94 -12.81 64.73
N SER A 75 15.61 -12.88 64.92
CA SER A 75 14.63 -13.67 65.72
C SER A 75 13.19 -13.32 65.18
N LYS A 76 11.98 -13.75 65.58
CA LYS A 76 11.24 -14.72 66.47
C LYS A 76 9.72 -14.56 66.10
N ALA A 77 8.70 -15.34 66.50
CA ALA A 77 8.47 -16.66 67.11
C ALA A 77 6.94 -17.00 67.05
N HIS A 78 6.53 -18.15 67.60
CA HIS A 78 5.15 -18.69 67.76
C HIS A 78 4.42 -19.16 66.46
N GLY A 79 3.72 -20.29 66.44
CA GLY A 79 3.72 -21.40 67.41
C GLY A 79 2.44 -22.27 67.40
N GLU A 80 2.60 -23.57 67.09
CA GLU A 80 1.67 -24.69 67.41
C GLU A 80 0.22 -24.63 66.82
N GLN A 81 -0.52 -25.73 66.60
CA GLN A 81 -0.35 -27.15 66.90
C GLN A 81 -1.09 -28.01 65.82
N SER A 82 -0.93 -29.35 65.82
CA SER A 82 -1.80 -30.28 65.06
C SER A 82 -1.97 -31.59 65.84
N PRO A 83 -3.00 -32.43 65.55
CA PRO A 83 -2.66 -33.76 65.00
C PRO A 83 -3.73 -34.47 64.11
N GLN A 84 -3.20 -35.14 63.06
CA GLN A 84 -3.47 -36.53 62.62
C GLN A 84 -4.90 -37.13 62.47
N SER A 85 -5.17 -37.67 61.27
CA SER A 85 -5.32 -39.14 61.04
C SER A 85 -5.29 -39.46 59.53
N GLN A 86 -4.26 -40.12 59.01
CA GLN A 86 -4.08 -41.59 58.86
C GLN A 86 -4.89 -42.27 57.74
N CYS A 87 -4.19 -42.65 56.66
CA CYS A 87 -4.28 -44.02 56.10
C CYS A 87 -2.90 -44.45 55.53
N LYS A 88 -2.67 -45.76 55.27
CA LYS A 88 -1.32 -46.35 55.18
C LYS A 88 -1.04 -47.18 53.90
N ARG A 89 0.10 -46.86 53.28
CA ARG A 89 1.17 -47.74 52.74
C ARG A 89 0.82 -49.14 52.16
N ARG A 90 1.30 -49.38 50.93
CA ARG A 90 2.30 -50.42 50.54
C ARG A 90 2.84 -50.01 49.15
N ARG A 91 4.14 -49.74 48.92
CA ARG A 91 5.28 -50.69 48.77
C ARG A 91 4.95 -51.90 47.90
N GLN A 92 5.76 -52.36 46.95
CA GLN A 92 6.99 -51.93 46.25
C GLN A 92 7.46 -53.26 45.63
N GLN A 93 7.72 -53.32 44.32
CA GLN A 93 8.66 -54.31 43.79
C GLN A 93 9.24 -53.80 42.48
N GLU A 94 10.57 -53.85 42.36
CA GLU A 94 11.30 -53.45 41.16
C GLU A 94 11.56 -54.67 40.28
N GLN A 95 11.53 -54.50 38.96
CA GLN A 95 12.40 -55.25 38.07
C GLN A 95 12.68 -54.45 36.79
N ARG A 96 13.97 -54.40 36.40
CA ARG A 96 14.43 -53.73 35.19
C ARG A 96 14.43 -54.72 34.04
N LEU A 97 13.80 -54.38 32.91
CA LEU A 97 14.20 -54.87 31.60
C LEU A 97 14.20 -53.73 30.58
N THR A 98 15.07 -53.84 29.58
CA THR A 98 15.43 -52.79 28.62
C THR A 98 14.43 -52.65 27.47
N PRO A 99 14.33 -51.46 26.84
CA PRO A 99 13.50 -51.27 25.65
C PRO A 99 14.01 -52.10 24.45
N PRO A 100 13.11 -52.54 23.55
CA PRO A 100 13.50 -53.25 22.32
C PRO A 100 14.16 -52.31 21.29
N PRO A 101 15.01 -52.85 20.39
CA PRO A 101 15.75 -52.05 19.40
C PRO A 101 14.89 -51.56 18.22
N PRO A 102 15.35 -50.54 17.48
CA PRO A 102 14.69 -50.10 16.24
C PRO A 102 14.79 -51.16 15.13
N PRO A 103 13.86 -51.18 14.15
CA PRO A 103 13.91 -52.09 13.02
C PRO A 103 15.16 -51.87 12.15
N THR A 104 15.73 -52.97 11.67
CA THR A 104 17.05 -53.00 11.03
C THR A 104 17.06 -52.50 9.59
N LYS A 105 18.22 -51.97 9.17
CA LYS A 105 18.53 -51.71 7.76
C LYS A 105 18.40 -53.01 6.95
N ARG A 106 17.67 -52.97 5.83
CA ARG A 106 17.92 -53.94 4.75
C ARG A 106 19.23 -53.58 4.05
N LEU A 107 19.98 -54.61 3.66
CA LEU A 107 21.15 -54.46 2.78
C LEU A 107 20.72 -54.40 1.31
N VAL A 108 21.65 -53.90 0.50
CA VAL A 108 21.60 -53.77 -0.95
C VAL A 108 21.18 -55.09 -1.62
N GLY A 109 20.30 -54.98 -2.62
CA GLY A 109 20.14 -55.96 -3.69
C GLY A 109 19.94 -55.18 -4.98
N ASP A 110 20.81 -55.42 -5.98
CA ASP A 110 20.85 -54.61 -7.19
C ASP A 110 19.58 -54.77 -8.04
N SER A 111 19.19 -53.69 -8.71
CA SER A 111 18.18 -53.70 -9.77
C SER A 111 18.50 -52.58 -10.77
N PRO A 112 18.35 -52.82 -12.09
CA PRO A 112 18.91 -51.95 -13.12
C PRO A 112 18.19 -50.60 -13.23
N PRO A 113 18.85 -49.55 -13.76
CA PRO A 113 18.21 -48.27 -14.01
C PRO A 113 17.07 -48.42 -15.03
N CYS A 114 15.91 -47.84 -14.73
CA CYS A 114 14.90 -47.58 -15.75
C CYS A 114 15.40 -46.46 -16.68
N PRO A 115 15.22 -46.57 -18.00
CA PRO A 115 15.73 -45.58 -18.94
C PRO A 115 14.89 -44.30 -18.96
N ASP A 116 15.56 -43.16 -19.05
CA ASP A 116 14.91 -41.87 -19.36
C ASP A 116 14.27 -41.91 -20.77
N PRO A 117 13.06 -41.35 -20.96
CA PRO A 117 12.51 -41.16 -22.30
C PRO A 117 13.31 -40.09 -23.06
N PRO A 118 13.71 -40.34 -24.33
CA PRO A 118 14.67 -39.48 -25.02
C PRO A 118 14.06 -38.13 -25.47
N PHE A 119 14.77 -37.04 -25.19
CA PHE A 119 14.56 -35.76 -25.86
C PHE A 119 14.97 -35.87 -27.34
N PRO A 120 14.11 -35.48 -28.31
CA PRO A 120 14.53 -35.35 -29.70
C PRO A 120 15.32 -34.05 -29.91
N ALA A 121 16.64 -34.16 -30.00
CA ALA A 121 17.48 -33.07 -30.49
C ALA A 121 17.52 -33.10 -32.03
N CYS A 122 17.20 -31.97 -32.67
CA CYS A 122 17.55 -31.71 -34.06
C CYS A 122 18.33 -30.39 -34.14
N GLN A 123 19.46 -30.42 -34.84
CA GLN A 123 20.39 -29.31 -34.95
C GLN A 123 19.97 -28.34 -36.06
N ALA A 124 20.49 -27.11 -36.01
CA ALA A 124 20.35 -26.14 -37.08
C ALA A 124 21.56 -26.20 -38.01
N ASP A 125 21.34 -26.44 -39.30
CA ASP A 125 22.38 -26.36 -40.34
C ASP A 125 22.30 -25.03 -41.11
N ALA A 126 23.47 -24.57 -41.57
CA ALA A 126 23.64 -23.27 -42.21
C ALA A 126 23.67 -23.36 -43.75
N PRO A 127 23.24 -22.30 -44.48
CA PRO A 127 23.25 -22.31 -45.95
C PRO A 127 24.67 -22.08 -46.53
N PRO A 128 25.00 -22.71 -47.68
CA PRO A 128 26.27 -22.49 -48.38
C PRO A 128 26.31 -21.15 -49.14
N ALA A 129 27.51 -20.75 -49.60
CA ALA A 129 27.80 -19.39 -50.04
C ALA A 129 28.09 -19.23 -51.55
N LEU A 130 27.80 -18.01 -52.05
CA LEU A 130 28.50 -17.23 -53.08
C LEU A 130 28.90 -17.88 -54.43
N ILE A 131 28.50 -17.19 -55.52
CA ILE A 131 29.38 -16.82 -56.66
C ILE A 131 28.76 -15.61 -57.40
N ARG A 132 29.59 -14.75 -58.01
CA ARG A 132 29.18 -13.63 -58.91
C ARG A 132 29.57 -13.95 -60.36
N PRO A 133 28.91 -13.35 -61.36
CA PRO A 133 29.61 -12.30 -62.11
C PRO A 133 28.75 -11.08 -62.53
N GLN A 134 29.42 -10.06 -63.09
CA GLN A 134 28.88 -8.96 -63.94
C GLN A 134 29.56 -9.06 -65.33
N PRO A 135 29.50 -8.07 -66.25
CA PRO A 135 28.49 -7.04 -66.57
C PRO A 135 28.03 -7.15 -68.07
N GLY A 136 27.21 -6.22 -68.57
CA GLY A 136 27.03 -6.04 -70.04
C GLY A 136 25.82 -5.21 -70.46
N ALA A 137 25.96 -4.35 -71.47
CA ALA A 137 24.93 -3.41 -71.95
C ALA A 137 24.43 -3.75 -73.37
N GLN A 138 23.24 -3.26 -73.75
CA GLN A 138 22.99 -2.47 -74.98
C GLN A 138 21.52 -1.99 -75.10
N GLN A 139 21.28 -0.93 -75.91
CA GLN A 139 19.94 -0.47 -76.35
C GLN A 139 19.62 -0.99 -77.78
N PRO A 140 18.41 -0.76 -78.33
CA PRO A 140 18.15 0.47 -79.11
C PRO A 140 16.75 1.11 -78.91
N HIS A 141 16.58 2.35 -79.42
CA HIS A 141 15.32 3.11 -79.49
C HIS A 141 14.47 2.78 -80.75
N PRO A 142 13.21 3.25 -80.82
CA PRO A 142 12.95 4.40 -81.72
C PRO A 142 12.03 5.52 -81.14
N HIS A 143 11.73 6.52 -81.97
CA HIS A 143 11.11 7.85 -81.72
C HIS A 143 9.78 8.03 -82.54
N PRO A 144 9.12 9.22 -82.66
CA PRO A 144 8.58 10.15 -81.63
C PRO A 144 7.20 10.82 -81.98
N HIS A 145 6.74 11.73 -81.09
CA HIS A 145 5.92 12.96 -81.38
C HIS A 145 4.41 12.86 -81.74
N PRO A 146 3.63 13.97 -81.65
CA PRO A 146 3.95 15.35 -81.21
C PRO A 146 3.11 15.90 -80.02
N LEU A 147 3.46 17.12 -79.61
CA LEU A 147 2.89 17.92 -78.51
C LEU A 147 1.57 18.62 -78.87
N LEU A 148 0.79 18.99 -77.86
CA LEU A 148 0.02 20.24 -77.86
C LEU A 148 0.22 20.99 -76.53
N ARG A 149 0.50 22.29 -76.58
CA ARG A 149 0.59 23.18 -75.41
C ARG A 149 -0.52 24.23 -75.50
N VAL A 150 -1.23 24.47 -74.41
CA VAL A 150 -2.10 25.64 -74.23
C VAL A 150 -1.62 26.41 -73.00
N PHE A 151 -1.35 27.70 -73.17
CA PHE A 151 -1.10 28.62 -72.05
C PHE A 151 -2.44 29.20 -71.59
N CYS A 152 -2.71 29.16 -70.28
CA CYS A 152 -3.73 29.99 -69.65
C CYS A 152 -3.07 30.84 -68.56
N THR A 153 -3.15 32.16 -68.72
CA THR A 153 -2.72 33.15 -67.73
C THR A 153 -3.82 33.35 -66.67
N LEU A 154 -3.45 33.33 -65.38
CA LEU A 154 -4.36 33.71 -64.29
C LEU A 154 -3.75 34.84 -63.46
N SER A 155 -4.60 35.79 -63.08
CA SER A 155 -4.25 37.02 -62.36
C SER A 155 -4.27 36.78 -60.83
N PRO A 156 -3.36 37.39 -60.04
CA PRO A 156 -3.29 37.17 -58.60
C PRO A 156 -4.44 37.85 -57.86
N THR A 157 -5.55 37.12 -57.70
CA THR A 157 -6.66 37.55 -56.83
C THR A 157 -6.35 37.12 -55.40
N ILE A 158 -6.00 38.07 -54.53
CA ILE A 158 -5.67 37.79 -53.12
C ILE A 158 -6.97 37.48 -52.37
N LEU A 159 -7.33 36.20 -52.31
CA LEU A 159 -8.31 35.71 -51.34
C LEU A 159 -7.67 35.69 -49.94
N PRO A 160 -8.34 36.21 -48.90
CA PRO A 160 -7.82 36.13 -47.54
C PRO A 160 -7.85 34.66 -47.09
N ILE A 161 -6.67 34.12 -46.78
CA ILE A 161 -6.54 32.79 -46.17
C ILE A 161 -7.15 32.87 -44.77
N HIS A 162 -8.44 32.57 -44.67
CA HIS A 162 -9.04 32.15 -43.41
C HIS A 162 -8.34 30.86 -43.00
N ALA A 163 -7.45 30.97 -42.01
CA ALA A 163 -6.93 29.81 -41.33
C ALA A 163 -8.12 29.10 -40.68
N ALA A 164 -8.60 28.04 -41.32
CA ALA A 164 -9.66 27.19 -40.81
C ALA A 164 -9.13 26.48 -39.56
N MET A 165 -9.33 27.12 -38.40
CA MET A 165 -9.21 26.49 -37.09
C MET A 165 -9.98 25.16 -37.16
N ALA A 166 -9.26 24.04 -37.09
CA ALA A 166 -9.85 22.73 -37.25
C ALA A 166 -10.82 22.50 -36.09
N SER A 167 -12.12 22.66 -36.36
CA SER A 167 -13.17 22.50 -35.35
C SER A 167 -13.16 21.06 -34.87
N SER A 168 -12.76 20.84 -33.61
CA SER A 168 -12.81 19.54 -32.97
C SER A 168 -14.25 19.03 -32.99
N THR A 169 -14.49 17.91 -33.66
CA THR A 169 -15.78 17.21 -33.65
C THR A 169 -16.04 16.49 -32.31
N ALA A 170 -15.00 16.32 -31.48
CA ALA A 170 -15.11 15.79 -30.13
C ALA A 170 -15.44 16.90 -29.11
N ARG A 171 -16.19 16.54 -28.05
CA ARG A 171 -16.54 17.42 -26.93
C ARG A 171 -15.30 18.09 -26.35
N SER A 172 -15.29 19.43 -26.37
CA SER A 172 -14.33 20.24 -25.63
C SER A 172 -14.43 19.94 -24.13
N PHE A 173 -13.29 19.88 -23.45
CA PHE A 173 -13.18 19.54 -22.04
C PHE A 173 -12.44 20.68 -21.32
N PRO A 174 -12.87 21.10 -20.13
CA PRO A 174 -12.18 22.15 -19.39
C PRO A 174 -10.82 21.66 -18.92
N SER A 175 -9.79 22.49 -19.10
CA SER A 175 -8.50 22.34 -18.40
C SER A 175 -8.64 22.66 -16.92
N ILE A 176 -7.74 22.13 -16.10
CA ILE A 176 -7.60 22.51 -14.68
C ILE A 176 -7.17 23.99 -14.60
N LYS A 177 -7.95 24.80 -13.90
CA LYS A 177 -7.76 26.25 -13.71
C LYS A 177 -7.07 26.58 -12.40
N ALA A 178 -7.43 25.89 -11.32
CA ALA A 178 -6.89 26.11 -9.97
C ALA A 178 -6.96 24.84 -9.12
N ILE A 179 -6.09 24.75 -8.12
CA ILE A 179 -6.18 23.81 -6.99
C ILE A 179 -6.22 24.61 -5.69
N ARG A 180 -6.97 24.11 -4.70
CA ARG A 180 -7.03 24.68 -3.34
C ARG A 180 -6.92 23.55 -2.33
N THR A 181 -6.35 23.84 -1.17
CA THR A 181 -6.30 22.91 -0.06
C THR A 181 -6.75 23.54 1.25
N PHE A 182 -7.33 22.71 2.11
CA PHE A 182 -7.87 23.08 3.40
C PHE A 182 -7.49 22.03 4.43
N VAL A 183 -7.15 22.44 5.65
CA VAL A 183 -7.10 21.55 6.82
C VAL A 183 -8.50 21.52 7.44
N VAL A 184 -8.99 20.34 7.83
CA VAL A 184 -10.28 20.23 8.52
C VAL A 184 -10.05 20.45 10.03
N ASP A 185 -10.82 21.34 10.65
CA ASP A 185 -10.64 21.75 12.04
C ASP A 185 -11.43 20.88 13.04
N GLY A 186 -10.81 20.61 14.18
CA GLY A 186 -11.32 19.71 15.22
C GLY A 186 -11.05 18.23 14.94
N VAL A 187 -12.03 17.40 15.25
CA VAL A 187 -11.97 15.93 15.22
C VAL A 187 -13.28 15.35 14.67
N GLY A 188 -13.27 14.07 14.29
CA GLY A 188 -14.45 13.34 13.80
C GLY A 188 -14.97 13.86 12.45
N SER A 189 -14.09 14.38 11.59
CA SER A 189 -14.46 15.00 10.31
C SER A 189 -13.35 14.84 9.27
N GLY A 190 -13.72 14.45 8.05
CA GLY A 190 -12.79 14.17 6.94
C GLY A 190 -12.06 12.82 7.04
N GLY A 191 -11.07 12.62 6.15
CA GLY A 191 -10.46 11.32 5.90
C GLY A 191 -9.33 10.84 6.84
N ASP A 192 -9.14 11.43 8.02
CA ASP A 192 -8.34 10.84 9.11
C ASP A 192 -9.27 10.13 10.11
N TYR A 193 -9.45 8.82 9.90
CA TYR A 193 -10.30 7.96 10.74
C TYR A 193 -9.92 7.95 12.23
N HIS A 194 -8.68 8.32 12.56
CA HIS A 194 -8.13 8.20 13.90
C HIS A 194 -8.14 9.52 14.66
N ASN A 195 -8.35 10.65 13.99
CA ASN A 195 -8.53 11.96 14.60
C ASN A 195 -9.97 12.16 15.09
N VAL A 196 -10.35 11.42 16.14
CA VAL A 196 -11.70 11.37 16.74
C VAL A 196 -11.70 11.85 18.20
N GLU A 197 -12.88 12.05 18.79
CA GLU A 197 -13.01 12.39 20.21
C GLU A 197 -12.55 11.27 21.15
N GLY A 198 -12.01 11.66 22.32
CA GLY A 198 -11.58 10.74 23.38
C GLY A 198 -12.73 9.88 23.91
N GLY A 199 -12.43 8.62 24.21
CA GLY A 199 -13.39 7.58 24.55
C GLY A 199 -13.91 6.77 23.36
N HIS A 200 -13.60 7.16 22.11
CA HIS A 200 -13.93 6.38 20.92
C HIS A 200 -13.06 5.12 20.84
N TRP A 201 -13.68 3.97 20.55
CA TRP A 201 -12.97 2.67 20.55
C TRP A 201 -11.72 2.63 19.65
N LEU A 202 -11.78 3.24 18.46
CA LEU A 202 -10.70 3.41 17.49
C LEU A 202 -9.38 3.93 18.09
N ILE A 203 -9.42 4.65 19.21
CA ILE A 203 -8.23 5.18 19.88
C ILE A 203 -8.05 4.69 21.31
N ASP A 204 -9.13 4.53 22.10
CA ASP A 204 -9.06 4.38 23.57
C ASP A 204 -9.56 3.02 24.09
N THR A 205 -9.83 2.05 23.22
CA THR A 205 -9.95 0.64 23.64
C THR A 205 -8.62 -0.10 23.49
N PRO A 206 -8.40 -1.24 24.19
CA PRO A 206 -7.21 -2.05 24.02
C PRO A 206 -7.10 -2.56 22.58
N ILE A 207 -6.10 -2.04 21.85
CA ILE A 207 -5.75 -2.43 20.48
C ILE A 207 -4.24 -2.71 20.45
N SER A 208 -3.86 -3.84 19.88
CA SER A 208 -2.46 -4.22 19.66
C SER A 208 -1.88 -3.39 18.51
N THR A 209 -0.71 -2.79 18.73
CA THR A 209 -0.03 -1.91 17.77
C THR A 209 1.48 -2.12 17.84
N PRO A 210 2.29 -1.66 16.86
CA PRO A 210 3.75 -1.67 16.96
C PRO A 210 4.30 -0.92 18.18
N MET A 211 3.52 0.05 18.69
CA MET A 211 3.86 0.84 19.88
C MET A 211 3.45 0.17 21.20
N SER A 212 2.55 -0.81 21.17
CA SER A 212 2.02 -1.49 22.37
C SER A 212 3.08 -2.27 23.16
N ARG A 213 4.25 -2.50 22.58
CA ARG A 213 5.43 -3.04 23.30
C ARG A 213 5.91 -2.14 24.45
N TRP A 214 5.72 -0.83 24.33
CA TRP A 214 6.02 0.15 25.39
C TRP A 214 4.75 0.46 26.19
N GLU A 215 4.75 0.18 27.49
CA GLU A 215 3.57 0.30 28.35
C GLU A 215 2.93 1.70 28.31
N LYS A 216 3.74 2.77 28.30
CA LYS A 216 3.30 4.16 28.13
C LYS A 216 2.37 4.38 26.93
N TYR A 217 2.57 3.63 25.85
CA TYR A 217 1.90 3.80 24.55
C TYR A 217 0.84 2.74 24.26
N ARG A 218 0.60 1.79 25.18
CA ARG A 218 -0.36 0.69 25.01
C ARG A 218 -1.82 1.09 25.28
N ALA A 219 -2.05 2.13 26.07
CA ALA A 219 -3.39 2.46 26.58
C ALA A 219 -4.27 3.26 25.61
N SER A 220 -3.69 4.01 24.67
CA SER A 220 -4.42 4.77 23.66
C SER A 220 -3.54 4.99 22.42
N ARG A 221 -4.14 4.92 21.22
CA ARG A 221 -3.42 5.15 19.95
C ARG A 221 -3.03 6.62 19.75
N THR A 222 -3.74 7.57 20.37
CA THR A 222 -3.34 9.00 20.39
C THR A 222 -2.05 9.24 21.16
N SER A 223 -1.73 8.40 22.16
CA SER A 223 -0.56 8.59 23.03
C SER A 223 0.80 8.49 22.31
N TRP A 224 0.81 7.84 21.15
CA TRP A 224 1.96 7.77 20.22
C TRP A 224 1.77 8.59 18.94
N GLY A 225 0.66 9.32 18.83
CA GLY A 225 0.41 10.30 17.76
C GLY A 225 -0.24 9.74 16.50
N ILE A 226 -1.10 8.73 16.58
CA ILE A 226 -1.82 8.22 15.38
C ILE A 226 -2.58 9.33 14.62
N ASN A 227 -3.15 10.29 15.35
CA ASN A 227 -3.94 11.40 14.85
C ASN A 227 -3.13 12.71 14.67
N VAL A 228 -1.79 12.64 14.68
CA VAL A 228 -0.93 13.83 14.64
C VAL A 228 -1.01 14.63 13.32
N LEU A 229 -1.60 14.04 12.29
CA LEU A 229 -1.74 14.65 10.96
C LEU A 229 -3.10 15.35 10.82
N GLY A 230 -4.20 14.67 11.11
CA GLY A 230 -5.55 15.17 10.87
C GLY A 230 -5.95 15.14 9.39
N SER A 231 -7.23 15.44 9.16
CA SER A 231 -7.82 15.44 7.81
C SER A 231 -7.41 16.69 7.01
N PHE A 232 -7.26 16.52 5.69
CA PHE A 232 -7.24 17.63 4.74
C PHE A 232 -8.24 17.42 3.61
N CYS A 233 -8.51 18.48 2.86
CA CYS A 233 -9.36 18.49 1.69
C CYS A 233 -8.62 19.15 0.51
N VAL A 234 -8.80 18.60 -0.70
CA VAL A 234 -8.32 19.16 -1.96
C VAL A 234 -9.54 19.50 -2.82
N GLU A 235 -9.58 20.71 -3.37
CA GLU A 235 -10.51 21.10 -4.44
C GLU A 235 -9.73 21.37 -5.74
N ILE A 236 -10.25 20.89 -6.87
CA ILE A 236 -9.71 21.16 -8.21
C ILE A 236 -10.82 21.79 -9.06
N GLU A 237 -10.58 23.00 -9.55
CA GLU A 237 -11.51 23.78 -10.36
C GLU A 237 -11.14 23.68 -11.85
N GLY A 238 -12.11 23.31 -12.69
CA GLY A 238 -12.01 23.37 -14.15
C GLY A 238 -12.21 24.78 -14.70
N SER A 239 -11.74 25.03 -15.92
CA SER A 239 -11.93 26.32 -16.61
C SER A 239 -13.37 26.64 -17.04
N ASP A 240 -14.29 25.68 -16.90
CA ASP A 240 -15.75 25.86 -16.97
C ASP A 240 -16.38 26.29 -15.63
N GLY A 241 -15.62 26.28 -14.53
CA GLY A 241 -16.11 26.51 -13.17
C GLY A 241 -16.58 25.25 -12.43
N THR A 242 -16.50 24.05 -13.02
CA THR A 242 -16.81 22.80 -12.31
C THR A 242 -15.76 22.53 -11.23
N VAL A 243 -16.16 22.15 -10.01
CA VAL A 243 -15.24 21.83 -8.91
C VAL A 243 -15.38 20.38 -8.46
N GLY A 244 -14.31 19.60 -8.64
CA GLY A 244 -14.13 18.29 -8.00
C GLY A 244 -13.37 18.41 -6.67
N PHE A 245 -13.61 17.51 -5.74
CA PHE A 245 -12.93 17.50 -4.44
C PHE A 245 -12.73 16.10 -3.86
N ALA A 246 -11.80 15.98 -2.92
CA ALA A 246 -11.65 14.80 -2.07
C ALA A 246 -11.02 15.14 -0.71
N THR A 247 -11.23 14.27 0.28
CA THR A 247 -10.55 14.32 1.59
C THR A 247 -9.60 13.12 1.76
N GLY A 248 -8.75 13.20 2.79
CA GLY A 248 -7.87 12.13 3.27
C GLY A 248 -7.12 12.58 4.53
N PHE A 249 -6.37 11.68 5.16
CA PHE A 249 -5.44 12.06 6.23
C PHE A 249 -4.18 12.74 5.67
N GLY A 250 -3.55 13.60 6.48
CA GLY A 250 -2.27 14.22 6.13
C GLY A 250 -2.16 15.72 6.46
N GLY A 251 -3.30 16.38 6.72
CA GLY A 251 -3.39 17.72 7.31
C GLY A 251 -2.41 18.78 6.75
N PRO A 252 -1.77 19.59 7.62
CA PRO A 252 -0.86 20.65 7.20
C PRO A 252 0.28 20.24 6.25
N PRO A 253 1.09 19.18 6.50
CA PRO A 253 2.17 18.81 5.59
C PRO A 253 1.65 18.26 4.25
N ALA A 254 0.44 17.69 4.20
CA ALA A 254 -0.19 17.34 2.93
C ALA A 254 -0.51 18.57 2.09
N CYS A 255 -1.20 19.57 2.66
CA CYS A 255 -1.51 20.83 1.98
C CYS A 255 -0.27 21.55 1.45
N TRP A 256 0.83 21.55 2.23
CA TRP A 256 2.12 22.10 1.80
C TRP A 256 2.66 21.38 0.56
N LEU A 257 2.62 20.04 0.53
CA LEU A 257 3.08 19.23 -0.60
C LEU A 257 2.24 19.43 -1.87
N VAL A 258 0.92 19.61 -1.75
CA VAL A 258 0.04 19.91 -2.89
C VAL A 258 0.51 21.16 -3.62
N HIS A 259 0.64 22.29 -2.92
CA HIS A 259 0.99 23.56 -3.55
C HIS A 259 2.48 23.65 -3.91
N GLN A 260 3.38 23.30 -2.98
CA GLN A 260 4.83 23.50 -3.21
C GLN A 260 5.42 22.49 -4.20
N HIS A 261 4.83 21.31 -4.36
CA HIS A 261 5.24 20.35 -5.39
C HIS A 261 4.18 20.16 -6.47
N PHE A 262 3.05 19.54 -6.14
CA PHE A 262 2.21 18.86 -7.14
C PHE A 262 1.41 19.78 -8.06
N GLU A 263 1.03 20.98 -7.61
CA GLU A 263 0.30 21.98 -8.39
C GLU A 263 0.92 22.27 -9.76
N ARG A 264 2.26 22.26 -9.87
CA ARG A 264 3.00 22.51 -11.12
C ARG A 264 2.68 21.53 -12.26
N PHE A 265 2.12 20.37 -11.94
CA PHE A 265 1.72 19.34 -12.91
C PHE A 265 0.25 19.47 -13.31
N LEU A 266 -0.56 20.17 -12.51
CA LEU A 266 -2.01 20.22 -12.63
C LEU A 266 -2.48 21.47 -13.39
N ILE A 267 -1.94 22.65 -13.08
CA ILE A 267 -2.44 23.91 -13.65
C ILE A 267 -2.28 23.94 -15.17
N GLY A 268 -3.40 24.12 -15.88
CA GLY A 268 -3.48 24.14 -17.34
C GLY A 268 -3.59 22.75 -18.01
N ALA A 269 -3.42 21.65 -17.26
CA ALA A 269 -3.54 20.29 -17.80
C ALA A 269 -5.00 19.88 -18.06
N ASP A 270 -5.21 18.84 -18.87
CA ASP A 270 -6.52 18.22 -19.05
C ASP A 270 -6.77 17.23 -17.89
N PRO A 271 -7.88 17.36 -17.13
CA PRO A 271 -8.16 16.46 -16.01
C PRO A 271 -8.41 15.01 -16.45
N ARG A 272 -8.58 14.73 -17.75
CA ARG A 272 -8.68 13.37 -18.31
C ARG A 272 -7.33 12.65 -18.35
N ASP A 273 -6.21 13.36 -18.28
CA ASP A 273 -4.86 12.80 -18.38
C ASP A 273 -4.39 12.17 -17.05
N THR A 274 -5.29 11.52 -16.29
CA THR A 274 -5.04 11.01 -14.93
C THR A 274 -3.80 10.12 -14.83
N ASN A 275 -3.59 9.22 -15.81
CA ASN A 275 -2.39 8.39 -15.88
C ASN A 275 -1.10 9.20 -16.07
N HIS A 276 -1.14 10.32 -16.80
CA HIS A 276 0.02 11.19 -16.98
C HIS A 276 0.30 12.01 -15.72
N LEU A 277 -0.74 12.61 -15.14
CA LEU A 277 -0.67 13.38 -13.90
C LEU A 277 -0.17 12.51 -12.72
N PHE A 278 -0.69 11.29 -12.59
CA PHE A 278 -0.21 10.32 -11.60
C PHE A 278 1.29 10.02 -11.79
N GLU A 279 1.74 9.67 -13.00
CA GLU A 279 3.16 9.39 -13.24
C GLU A 279 4.05 10.61 -13.02
N GLN A 280 3.62 11.82 -13.40
CA GLN A 280 4.36 13.05 -13.10
C GLN A 280 4.52 13.26 -11.60
N MET A 281 3.43 13.18 -10.83
CA MET A 281 3.46 13.38 -9.37
C MET A 281 4.25 12.26 -8.64
N TYR A 282 4.01 10.99 -8.97
CA TYR A 282 4.67 9.84 -8.33
C TYR A 282 6.17 9.78 -8.66
N ARG A 283 6.55 10.08 -9.91
CA ARG A 283 7.98 10.08 -10.31
C ARG A 283 8.69 11.36 -9.88
N GLY A 284 8.01 12.50 -9.86
CA GLY A 284 8.54 13.76 -9.33
C GLY A 284 8.83 13.68 -7.83
N SER A 285 7.94 13.04 -7.05
CA SER A 285 8.12 12.84 -5.60
C SER A 285 9.00 11.64 -5.22
N MET A 286 9.49 10.85 -6.19
CA MET A 286 10.18 9.57 -5.95
C MET A 286 11.41 9.67 -5.03
N PHE A 287 12.05 10.84 -4.95
CA PHE A 287 13.23 11.05 -4.09
C PHE A 287 12.90 11.22 -2.59
N TYR A 288 11.64 11.39 -2.21
CA TYR A 288 11.19 11.46 -0.80
C TYR A 288 9.88 10.69 -0.51
N GLY A 289 9.23 10.10 -1.53
CA GLY A 289 7.99 9.33 -1.42
C GLY A 289 8.17 7.83 -1.68
N ARG A 290 7.50 7.32 -2.74
CA ARG A 290 7.25 5.89 -3.05
C ARG A 290 6.27 5.17 -2.10
N LYS A 291 6.31 5.50 -0.80
CA LYS A 291 5.38 5.03 0.24
C LYS A 291 5.00 6.18 1.17
N GLY A 292 3.97 5.99 2.00
CA GLY A 292 3.60 6.92 3.09
C GLY A 292 3.00 8.24 2.62
N LEU A 293 3.08 9.27 3.48
CA LEU A 293 2.40 10.56 3.34
C LEU A 293 2.45 11.18 1.92
N PRO A 294 3.60 11.26 1.20
CA PRO A 294 3.62 11.84 -0.14
C PRO A 294 2.71 11.12 -1.16
N VAL A 295 2.44 9.82 -0.97
CA VAL A 295 1.55 9.03 -1.83
C VAL A 295 0.07 9.21 -1.42
N ALA A 296 -0.21 9.41 -0.13
CA ALA A 296 -1.54 9.83 0.32
C ALA A 296 -1.93 11.21 -0.27
N VAL A 297 -0.98 12.16 -0.33
CA VAL A 297 -1.22 13.46 -1.00
C VAL A 297 -1.60 13.28 -2.48
N ILE A 298 -0.86 12.43 -3.20
CA ILE A 298 -1.16 12.09 -4.61
C ILE A 298 -2.55 11.45 -4.74
N SER A 299 -2.92 10.59 -3.79
CA SER A 299 -4.21 9.89 -3.78
C SER A 299 -5.39 10.84 -3.67
N VAL A 300 -5.34 11.82 -2.76
CA VAL A 300 -6.43 12.79 -2.60
C VAL A 300 -6.51 13.75 -3.79
N ILE A 301 -5.37 14.12 -4.40
CA ILE A 301 -5.38 14.86 -5.69
C ILE A 301 -6.06 14.01 -6.78
N ASP A 302 -5.70 12.74 -6.92
CA ASP A 302 -6.28 11.85 -7.93
C ASP A 302 -7.78 11.62 -7.72
N LEU A 303 -8.22 11.45 -6.47
CA LEU A 303 -9.65 11.38 -6.14
C LEU A 303 -10.38 12.68 -6.50
N ALA A 304 -9.80 13.86 -6.23
CA ALA A 304 -10.39 15.13 -6.65
C ALA A 304 -10.45 15.29 -8.19
N LEU A 305 -9.50 14.70 -8.94
CA LEU A 305 -9.55 14.63 -10.41
C LEU A 305 -10.68 13.70 -10.90
N TRP A 306 -10.86 12.53 -10.29
CA TRP A 306 -11.97 11.61 -10.63
C TRP A 306 -13.34 12.19 -10.30
N ASP A 307 -13.46 12.91 -9.18
CA ASP A 307 -14.67 13.64 -8.83
C ASP A 307 -14.99 14.77 -9.84
N LEU A 308 -13.96 15.55 -10.22
CA LEU A 308 -14.06 16.57 -11.27
C LEU A 308 -14.51 15.95 -12.61
N LEU A 309 -13.92 14.82 -13.01
CA LEU A 309 -14.29 14.09 -14.22
C LEU A 309 -15.76 13.63 -14.21
N GLY A 310 -16.23 13.07 -13.09
CA GLY A 310 -17.62 12.67 -12.91
C GLY A 310 -18.58 13.86 -12.98
N LYS A 311 -18.25 14.97 -12.32
CA LYS A 311 -19.04 16.21 -12.33
C LYS A 311 -19.12 16.84 -13.73
N ILE A 312 -18.01 16.96 -14.46
CA ILE A 312 -17.99 17.47 -15.85
C ILE A 312 -18.83 16.57 -16.78
N ARG A 313 -18.81 15.25 -16.57
CA ARG A 313 -19.58 14.29 -17.37
C ARG A 313 -21.05 14.17 -16.96
N ASN A 314 -21.40 14.63 -15.75
CA ASN A 314 -22.66 14.34 -15.06
C ASN A 314 -22.88 12.82 -14.89
N GLU A 315 -21.83 12.11 -14.47
CA GLU A 315 -21.80 10.66 -14.26
C GLU A 315 -21.15 10.33 -12.90
N PRO A 316 -21.62 9.29 -12.18
CA PRO A 316 -20.93 8.77 -11.00
C PRO A 316 -19.64 8.06 -11.42
N VAL A 317 -18.58 8.19 -10.61
CA VAL A 317 -17.23 7.65 -10.93
C VAL A 317 -17.26 6.17 -11.29
N TYR A 318 -18.14 5.36 -10.69
CA TYR A 318 -18.22 3.92 -10.98
C TYR A 318 -18.57 3.62 -12.46
N LYS A 319 -19.38 4.46 -13.13
CA LYS A 319 -19.65 4.34 -14.58
C LYS A 319 -18.41 4.65 -15.43
N LEU A 320 -17.53 5.53 -14.95
CA LEU A 320 -16.32 5.94 -15.66
C LEU A 320 -15.16 4.93 -15.61
N ILE A 321 -15.23 3.94 -14.71
CA ILE A 321 -14.14 2.97 -14.43
C ILE A 321 -14.53 1.50 -14.71
N GLY A 322 -15.70 1.27 -15.31
CA GLY A 322 -16.14 -0.08 -15.73
C GLY A 322 -17.65 -0.28 -15.81
N GLY A 323 -18.44 0.59 -15.18
CA GLY A 323 -19.87 0.34 -14.95
C GLY A 323 -20.08 -0.33 -13.59
N ALA A 324 -21.19 -1.05 -13.42
CA ALA A 324 -21.43 -1.87 -12.23
C ALA A 324 -21.36 -3.35 -12.59
N THR A 325 -20.69 -4.15 -11.77
CA THR A 325 -20.60 -5.62 -11.90
C THR A 325 -21.48 -6.36 -10.87
N ARG A 326 -22.26 -5.61 -10.08
CA ARG A 326 -23.29 -6.07 -9.12
C ARG A 326 -24.34 -4.97 -8.93
N ASP A 327 -25.57 -5.31 -8.54
CA ASP A 327 -26.63 -4.32 -8.27
C ASP A 327 -26.66 -3.85 -6.80
N ARG A 328 -26.00 -4.57 -5.90
CA ARG A 328 -25.93 -4.35 -4.45
C ARG A 328 -24.50 -4.53 -3.95
N LEU A 329 -24.06 -3.67 -3.04
CA LEU A 329 -22.79 -3.77 -2.34
C LEU A 329 -23.03 -4.27 -0.90
N ASP A 330 -22.50 -5.45 -0.59
CA ASP A 330 -22.57 -6.06 0.75
C ASP A 330 -21.33 -5.72 1.58
N PHE A 331 -21.53 -5.48 2.88
CA PHE A 331 -20.49 -5.02 3.80
C PHE A 331 -20.26 -5.97 4.98
N TYR A 332 -19.01 -6.05 5.44
CA TYR A 332 -18.70 -6.44 6.82
C TYR A 332 -18.40 -5.20 7.65
N CYS A 333 -18.59 -5.29 8.97
CA CYS A 333 -18.38 -4.17 9.90
C CYS A 333 -17.09 -4.38 10.72
N THR A 334 -16.25 -3.36 10.81
CA THR A 334 -15.02 -3.39 11.61
C THR A 334 -15.24 -2.62 12.92
N GLY A 335 -15.17 -3.30 14.06
CA GLY A 335 -15.44 -2.70 15.37
C GLY A 335 -15.50 -3.71 16.52
N PRO A 336 -15.66 -3.24 17.77
CA PRO A 336 -15.61 -4.07 18.97
C PRO A 336 -16.86 -4.91 19.22
N GLU A 337 -17.98 -4.62 18.54
CA GLU A 337 -19.31 -5.16 18.86
C GLU A 337 -19.90 -5.93 17.66
N PRO A 338 -19.45 -7.18 17.42
CA PRO A 338 -19.88 -7.98 16.28
C PRO A 338 -21.34 -8.46 16.40
N THR A 339 -21.91 -8.43 17.61
CA THR A 339 -23.34 -8.65 17.87
C THR A 339 -24.22 -7.54 17.29
N ALA A 340 -23.83 -6.27 17.49
CA ALA A 340 -24.48 -5.12 16.87
C ALA A 340 -24.31 -5.14 15.34
N SER A 341 -23.11 -5.49 14.87
CA SER A 341 -22.83 -5.68 13.44
C SER A 341 -23.76 -6.71 12.80
N LYS A 342 -23.92 -7.89 13.43
CA LYS A 342 -24.86 -8.92 13.00
C LYS A 342 -26.32 -8.45 13.03
N ALA A 343 -26.72 -7.70 14.06
CA ALA A 343 -28.07 -7.17 14.20
C ALA A 343 -28.41 -6.09 13.16
N MET A 344 -27.42 -5.30 12.72
CA MET A 344 -27.54 -4.32 11.65
C MET A 344 -27.50 -4.93 10.24
N GLY A 345 -27.32 -6.25 10.11
CA GLY A 345 -27.40 -6.95 8.82
C GLY A 345 -26.09 -7.05 8.03
N PHE A 346 -24.95 -6.63 8.60
CA PHE A 346 -23.63 -6.86 7.99
C PHE A 346 -23.36 -8.37 7.88
N TRP A 347 -22.70 -8.81 6.80
CA TRP A 347 -22.53 -10.26 6.54
C TRP A 347 -21.49 -10.93 7.46
N GLY A 348 -20.63 -10.14 8.11
CA GLY A 348 -19.59 -10.55 9.04
C GLY A 348 -19.06 -9.35 9.85
N ALA A 349 -18.13 -9.60 10.78
CA ALA A 349 -17.48 -8.54 11.55
C ALA A 349 -15.98 -8.77 11.80
N LYS A 350 -15.18 -7.70 11.73
CA LYS A 350 -13.74 -7.70 12.06
C LYS A 350 -13.54 -7.03 13.43
N VAL A 351 -12.95 -7.76 14.38
CA VAL A 351 -12.65 -7.26 15.73
C VAL A 351 -11.16 -6.94 15.89
N PRO A 352 -10.78 -5.85 16.58
CA PRO A 352 -9.38 -5.54 16.84
C PRO A 352 -8.78 -6.45 17.91
N LEU A 353 -7.57 -6.98 17.66
CA LEU A 353 -6.84 -7.81 18.60
C LEU A 353 -6.30 -6.96 19.76
N PRO A 354 -6.61 -7.26 21.04
CA PRO A 354 -6.33 -6.34 22.14
C PRO A 354 -4.92 -6.38 22.75
N TYR A 355 -4.14 -7.47 22.58
CA TYR A 355 -2.85 -7.64 23.29
C TYR A 355 -1.70 -8.04 22.36
N CYS A 356 -0.50 -7.48 22.61
CA CYS A 356 0.67 -7.59 21.73
C CYS A 356 1.65 -8.73 22.14
N PRO A 357 2.67 -9.05 21.30
CA PRO A 357 3.60 -10.14 21.59
C PRO A 357 4.39 -9.97 22.89
N GLU A 358 4.76 -8.74 23.28
CA GLU A 358 5.45 -8.44 24.54
C GLU A 358 4.60 -8.68 25.81
N GLU A 359 3.29 -8.87 25.70
CA GLU A 359 2.47 -9.39 26.81
C GLU A 359 2.54 -10.93 26.92
N GLY A 360 3.28 -11.58 26.01
CA GLY A 360 3.65 -12.98 26.02
C GLY A 360 2.47 -13.95 26.02
N HIS A 361 2.67 -15.14 26.57
CA HIS A 361 1.61 -16.14 26.69
C HIS A 361 0.42 -15.70 27.57
N LYS A 362 0.57 -14.64 28.39
CA LYS A 362 -0.54 -14.04 29.14
C LYS A 362 -1.42 -13.19 28.20
N GLY A 363 -0.80 -12.37 27.35
CA GLY A 363 -1.48 -11.66 26.25
C GLY A 363 -2.16 -12.65 25.29
N LEU A 364 -1.45 -13.69 24.86
CA LEU A 364 -1.99 -14.70 23.93
C LEU A 364 -3.23 -15.39 24.49
N LYS A 365 -3.20 -15.85 25.75
CA LYS A 365 -4.38 -16.47 26.39
C LYS A 365 -5.57 -15.51 26.53
N LYS A 366 -5.31 -14.22 26.78
CA LYS A 366 -6.37 -13.19 26.77
C LYS A 366 -6.93 -12.95 25.37
N ASN A 367 -6.08 -12.94 24.33
CA ASN A 367 -6.50 -12.79 22.92
C ASN A 367 -7.41 -13.95 22.50
N VAL A 368 -7.01 -15.20 22.78
CA VAL A 368 -7.82 -16.41 22.54
C VAL A 368 -9.18 -16.31 23.25
N GLU A 369 -9.19 -15.84 24.49
CA GLU A 369 -10.43 -15.69 25.29
C GLU A 369 -11.33 -14.53 24.82
N PHE A 370 -10.74 -13.43 24.34
CA PHE A 370 -11.44 -12.32 23.70
C PHE A 370 -12.12 -12.79 22.41
N LEU A 371 -11.42 -13.56 21.56
CA LEU A 371 -12.00 -14.11 20.33
C LEU A 371 -13.08 -15.16 20.63
N ARG A 372 -12.90 -15.98 21.67
CA ARG A 372 -13.91 -16.96 22.11
C ARG A 372 -15.24 -16.30 22.47
N LYS A 373 -15.21 -15.24 23.27
CA LYS A 373 -16.43 -14.49 23.66
C LYS A 373 -17.16 -13.87 22.46
N HIS A 374 -16.41 -13.44 21.44
CA HIS A 374 -17.02 -12.96 20.21
C HIS A 374 -17.65 -14.09 19.40
N ARG A 375 -16.96 -15.22 19.22
CA ARG A 375 -17.52 -16.44 18.59
C ARG A 375 -18.77 -16.95 19.32
N GLU A 376 -18.75 -17.00 20.65
CA GLU A 376 -19.90 -17.43 21.48
C GLU A 376 -21.10 -16.47 21.36
N SER A 377 -20.87 -15.16 21.35
CA SER A 377 -21.96 -14.16 21.31
C SER A 377 -22.61 -14.01 19.92
N VAL A 378 -21.92 -14.35 18.83
CA VAL A 378 -22.51 -14.34 17.46
C VAL A 378 -22.97 -15.72 16.97
N GLY A 379 -22.62 -16.80 17.65
CA GLY A 379 -22.85 -18.18 17.21
C GLY A 379 -21.81 -18.70 16.22
N PRO A 380 -21.87 -19.99 15.80
CA PRO A 380 -20.81 -20.62 15.02
C PRO A 380 -20.68 -20.06 13.60
N ASP A 381 -21.79 -19.78 12.91
CA ASP A 381 -21.80 -19.53 11.46
C ASP A 381 -21.44 -18.08 11.07
N PHE A 382 -21.56 -17.11 11.98
CA PHE A 382 -21.33 -15.71 11.64
C PHE A 382 -19.82 -15.45 11.47
N PRO A 383 -19.38 -14.90 10.32
CA PRO A 383 -17.95 -14.64 10.08
C PRO A 383 -17.37 -13.63 11.08
N ILE A 384 -16.32 -14.07 11.78
CA ILE A 384 -15.47 -13.23 12.61
C ILE A 384 -14.08 -13.17 11.98
N MET A 385 -13.59 -11.96 11.79
CA MET A 385 -12.26 -11.62 11.30
C MET A 385 -11.46 -10.92 12.40
N VAL A 386 -10.14 -10.97 12.35
CA VAL A 386 -9.28 -10.42 13.42
C VAL A 386 -8.27 -9.44 12.85
N ASP A 387 -8.42 -8.17 13.22
CA ASP A 387 -7.46 -7.11 12.89
C ASP A 387 -6.29 -7.12 13.87
N CYS A 388 -5.07 -7.09 13.37
CA CYS A 388 -3.85 -7.11 14.18
C CYS A 388 -3.00 -5.83 14.03
N TYR A 389 -3.44 -4.82 13.27
CA TYR A 389 -2.79 -3.52 13.05
C TYR A 389 -1.24 -3.55 13.14
N MET A 390 -0.62 -4.28 12.20
CA MET A 390 0.83 -4.47 12.01
C MET A 390 1.65 -4.86 13.27
N SER A 391 1.01 -5.42 14.30
CA SER A 391 1.57 -5.47 15.66
C SER A 391 2.27 -6.77 16.06
N LEU A 392 2.15 -7.84 15.26
CA LEU A 392 2.66 -9.17 15.62
C LEU A 392 3.97 -9.50 14.87
N ASN A 393 4.46 -10.70 15.14
CA ASN A 393 5.56 -11.33 14.41
C ASN A 393 5.14 -12.73 13.95
N VAL A 394 5.92 -13.33 13.05
CA VAL A 394 5.64 -14.64 12.45
C VAL A 394 5.38 -15.72 13.50
N GLN A 395 6.21 -15.84 14.55
CA GLN A 395 6.04 -16.88 15.57
C GLN A 395 4.75 -16.67 16.37
N TYR A 396 4.52 -15.47 16.90
CA TYR A 396 3.33 -15.17 17.70
C TYR A 396 2.05 -15.34 16.89
N THR A 397 2.06 -14.97 15.59
CA THR A 397 0.92 -15.19 14.68
C THR A 397 0.62 -16.67 14.50
N ILE A 398 1.65 -17.51 14.32
CA ILE A 398 1.48 -18.96 14.19
C ILE A 398 0.96 -19.58 15.50
N GLU A 399 1.48 -19.17 16.65
CA GLU A 399 1.01 -19.64 17.97
C GLU A 399 -0.45 -19.23 18.23
N LEU A 400 -0.80 -17.96 18.00
CA LEU A 400 -2.15 -17.42 18.20
C LEU A 400 -3.18 -18.07 17.27
N ALA A 401 -2.86 -18.20 15.98
CA ALA A 401 -3.73 -18.85 14.99
C ALA A 401 -3.94 -20.33 15.32
N THR A 402 -2.91 -21.04 15.80
CA THR A 402 -3.04 -22.43 16.28
C THR A 402 -3.98 -22.52 17.49
N ALA A 403 -3.87 -21.57 18.42
CA ALA A 403 -4.68 -21.52 19.64
C ALA A 403 -6.13 -21.05 19.44
N CYS A 404 -6.53 -20.73 18.20
CA CYS A 404 -7.87 -20.27 17.83
C CYS A 404 -8.51 -21.08 16.68
N LEU A 405 -7.96 -22.26 16.33
CA LEU A 405 -8.51 -23.10 15.26
C LEU A 405 -9.96 -23.55 15.55
N ASP A 406 -10.28 -23.77 16.83
CA ASP A 406 -11.61 -24.05 17.38
C ASP A 406 -12.62 -22.91 17.15
N LEU A 407 -12.14 -21.67 17.05
CA LEU A 407 -12.98 -20.48 16.93
C LEU A 407 -13.40 -20.18 15.49
N ASN A 408 -12.87 -20.92 14.51
CA ASN A 408 -13.17 -20.78 13.08
C ASN A 408 -13.16 -19.30 12.62
N ILE A 409 -12.01 -18.64 12.81
CA ILE A 409 -11.74 -17.28 12.33
C ILE A 409 -11.71 -17.29 10.79
N ASN A 410 -12.41 -16.33 10.16
CA ASN A 410 -12.57 -16.26 8.71
C ASN A 410 -11.26 -15.84 8.01
N TRP A 411 -10.61 -14.78 8.52
CA TRP A 411 -9.25 -14.38 8.17
C TRP A 411 -8.57 -13.60 9.31
N TRP A 412 -7.23 -13.54 9.25
CA TRP A 412 -6.38 -12.71 10.11
C TRP A 412 -5.76 -11.59 9.28
N GLU A 413 -5.85 -10.36 9.77
CA GLU A 413 -5.55 -9.15 9.00
C GLU A 413 -4.39 -8.36 9.60
N GLU A 414 -3.48 -7.92 8.72
CA GLU A 414 -2.26 -7.16 9.02
C GLU A 414 -1.50 -7.67 10.27
N CYS A 415 -1.24 -8.98 10.30
CA CYS A 415 -0.53 -9.60 11.41
C CYS A 415 0.91 -9.07 11.56
N LEU A 416 1.58 -8.77 10.45
CA LEU A 416 2.99 -8.37 10.41
C LEU A 416 3.14 -6.89 10.04
N SER A 417 4.30 -6.32 10.36
CA SER A 417 4.73 -5.04 9.75
C SER A 417 4.68 -5.14 8.22
N PRO A 418 4.24 -4.08 7.49
CA PRO A 418 4.26 -4.07 6.02
C PRO A 418 5.64 -4.38 5.41
N ASP A 419 6.72 -4.02 6.13
CA ASP A 419 8.10 -4.33 5.74
C ASP A 419 8.45 -5.84 5.78
N ASP A 420 7.68 -6.68 6.50
CA ASP A 420 7.86 -8.14 6.59
C ASP A 420 6.74 -8.91 5.86
N THR A 421 6.33 -8.42 4.68
CA THR A 421 5.37 -9.15 3.84
C THR A 421 5.89 -10.54 3.43
N ASP A 422 7.21 -10.70 3.26
CA ASP A 422 7.83 -12.00 2.98
C ASP A 422 7.59 -13.02 4.13
N GLY A 423 7.40 -12.55 5.38
CA GLY A 423 7.03 -13.37 6.53
C GLY A 423 5.70 -14.13 6.39
N PHE A 424 4.77 -13.68 5.54
CA PHE A 424 3.53 -14.42 5.27
C PHE A 424 3.79 -15.78 4.61
N ALA A 425 4.89 -15.97 3.88
CA ALA A 425 5.27 -17.28 3.35
C ALA A 425 5.63 -18.29 4.47
N LEU A 426 6.13 -17.80 5.60
CA LEU A 426 6.41 -18.62 6.79
C LEU A 426 5.11 -18.96 7.54
N ILE A 427 4.17 -18.02 7.61
CA ILE A 427 2.84 -18.21 8.20
C ILE A 427 2.02 -19.21 7.38
N LYS A 428 1.91 -19.03 6.06
CA LYS A 428 1.22 -19.97 5.16
C LYS A 428 1.84 -21.37 5.13
N ARG A 429 3.13 -21.52 5.43
CA ARG A 429 3.76 -22.85 5.60
C ARG A 429 3.30 -23.56 6.88
N ALA A 430 2.91 -22.83 7.92
CA ALA A 430 2.37 -23.41 9.15
C ALA A 430 0.84 -23.61 9.08
N HIS A 431 0.12 -22.65 8.48
CA HIS A 431 -1.34 -22.63 8.37
C HIS A 431 -1.81 -22.39 6.91
N PRO A 432 -1.55 -23.32 5.98
CA PRO A 432 -1.94 -23.16 4.57
C PRO A 432 -3.47 -23.08 4.37
N GLN A 433 -4.25 -23.60 5.32
CA GLN A 433 -5.72 -23.63 5.33
C GLN A 433 -6.39 -22.37 5.89
N LEU A 434 -5.64 -21.47 6.54
CA LEU A 434 -6.18 -20.22 7.09
C LEU A 434 -5.96 -19.06 6.11
N LYS A 435 -6.88 -18.08 6.14
CA LYS A 435 -6.75 -16.87 5.34
C LYS A 435 -5.96 -15.79 6.08
N PHE A 436 -5.07 -15.12 5.36
CA PHE A 436 -4.26 -14.00 5.81
C PHE A 436 -4.36 -12.85 4.82
N THR A 437 -4.50 -11.64 5.33
CA THR A 437 -4.78 -10.44 4.53
C THR A 437 -3.97 -9.24 5.05
N THR A 438 -3.68 -8.27 4.18
CA THR A 438 -3.01 -7.01 4.52
C THR A 438 -3.10 -6.07 3.30
N GLY A 439 -2.74 -4.80 3.48
CA GLY A 439 -2.53 -3.88 2.36
C GLY A 439 -2.80 -2.42 2.69
N GLU A 440 -3.43 -2.09 3.81
CA GLU A 440 -3.81 -0.70 4.10
C GLU A 440 -2.58 0.21 4.14
N HIS A 441 -1.52 -0.21 4.84
CA HIS A 441 -0.23 0.48 4.88
C HIS A 441 0.72 0.13 3.71
N GLU A 442 0.20 -0.25 2.54
CA GLU A 442 1.00 -0.46 1.32
C GLU A 442 0.58 0.45 0.15
N TYR A 443 1.55 0.78 -0.71
CA TYR A 443 1.53 1.90 -1.65
C TYR A 443 2.06 1.51 -3.03
N SER A 444 1.40 2.04 -4.07
CA SER A 444 1.66 1.83 -5.49
C SER A 444 1.56 0.38 -5.99
N ARG A 445 1.37 0.23 -7.31
CA ARG A 445 1.46 -1.08 -8.00
C ARG A 445 2.78 -1.82 -7.76
N TYR A 446 3.86 -1.10 -7.40
CA TYR A 446 5.16 -1.71 -7.10
C TYR A 446 5.18 -2.39 -5.73
N GLY A 447 4.41 -1.85 -4.76
CA GLY A 447 4.18 -2.48 -3.46
C GLY A 447 3.27 -3.69 -3.58
N PHE A 448 2.02 -3.50 -4.06
CA PHE A 448 1.05 -4.59 -4.17
C PHE A 448 1.48 -5.78 -5.03
N ARG A 449 2.36 -5.57 -6.02
CA ARG A 449 3.01 -6.68 -6.74
C ARG A 449 3.67 -7.68 -5.78
N LYS A 450 4.33 -7.21 -4.70
CA LYS A 450 4.97 -8.07 -3.69
C LYS A 450 3.98 -8.90 -2.89
N LEU A 451 2.77 -8.39 -2.66
CA LEU A 451 1.69 -9.08 -1.95
C LEU A 451 1.03 -10.14 -2.85
N ILE A 452 0.96 -9.89 -4.15
CA ILE A 452 0.44 -10.81 -5.18
C ILE A 452 1.45 -11.94 -5.49
N GLU A 453 2.75 -11.63 -5.49
CA GLU A 453 3.82 -12.62 -5.74
C GLU A 453 3.77 -13.79 -4.75
N GLY A 454 3.66 -15.02 -5.27
CA GLY A 454 3.57 -16.24 -4.46
C GLY A 454 2.19 -16.54 -3.88
N ARG A 455 1.20 -15.64 -4.00
CA ARG A 455 -0.19 -15.84 -3.54
C ARG A 455 -0.30 -16.25 -2.05
N ASN A 456 0.58 -15.69 -1.20
CA ASN A 456 0.58 -15.98 0.25
C ASN A 456 -0.50 -15.21 1.03
N LEU A 457 -1.20 -14.28 0.37
CA LEU A 457 -2.29 -13.48 0.91
C LEU A 457 -3.57 -13.76 0.12
N ASP A 458 -4.67 -13.95 0.84
CA ASP A 458 -5.95 -14.39 0.27
C ASP A 458 -6.83 -13.21 -0.17
N ILE A 459 -6.56 -12.01 0.34
CA ILE A 459 -7.17 -10.73 -0.02
C ILE A 459 -6.08 -9.65 0.15
N ILE A 460 -6.02 -8.67 -0.76
CA ILE A 460 -5.23 -7.44 -0.57
C ILE A 460 -6.14 -6.23 -0.30
N GLN A 461 -5.73 -5.37 0.63
CA GLN A 461 -6.62 -4.37 1.25
C GLN A 461 -6.11 -2.92 1.20
N PRO A 462 -5.86 -2.36 0.01
CA PRO A 462 -5.41 -0.97 -0.13
C PRO A 462 -6.42 0.05 0.40
N ASP A 463 -5.97 1.10 1.08
CA ASP A 463 -6.78 2.32 1.26
C ASP A 463 -6.65 3.21 0.01
N VAL A 464 -7.77 3.61 -0.60
CA VAL A 464 -7.75 4.38 -1.87
C VAL A 464 -7.28 5.84 -1.67
N MET A 465 -7.40 6.39 -0.46
CA MET A 465 -6.85 7.70 -0.10
C MET A 465 -5.36 7.64 0.25
N TRP A 466 -4.75 6.45 0.34
CA TRP A 466 -3.35 6.30 0.76
C TRP A 466 -2.44 5.72 -0.35
N LEU A 467 -2.88 4.68 -1.09
CA LEU A 467 -1.96 3.89 -1.93
C LEU A 467 -1.41 4.62 -3.18
N GLY A 468 -2.09 5.67 -3.64
CA GLY A 468 -1.87 6.30 -4.95
C GLY A 468 -3.15 6.71 -5.69
N GLY A 469 -4.33 6.64 -5.06
CA GLY A 469 -5.60 7.05 -5.67
C GLY A 469 -6.25 5.98 -6.55
N MET A 470 -7.43 6.32 -7.08
CA MET A 470 -8.23 5.48 -7.97
C MET A 470 -7.46 5.07 -9.23
N THR A 471 -6.70 5.99 -9.83
CA THR A 471 -5.88 5.75 -11.03
C THR A 471 -4.85 4.65 -10.82
N GLU A 472 -4.27 4.51 -9.63
CA GLU A 472 -3.31 3.45 -9.31
C GLU A 472 -4.01 2.19 -8.76
N LEU A 473 -5.10 2.34 -8.00
CA LEU A 473 -5.92 1.23 -7.52
C LEU A 473 -6.46 0.36 -8.66
N LEU A 474 -6.91 0.97 -9.77
CA LEU A 474 -7.32 0.23 -10.97
C LEU A 474 -6.20 -0.65 -11.55
N LYS A 475 -4.93 -0.23 -11.42
CA LYS A 475 -3.77 -1.03 -11.87
C LYS A 475 -3.43 -2.16 -10.89
N VAL A 476 -3.58 -1.91 -9.59
CA VAL A 476 -3.45 -2.93 -8.53
C VAL A 476 -4.53 -4.00 -8.71
N ALA A 477 -5.78 -3.58 -8.93
CA ALA A 477 -6.94 -4.46 -9.13
C ALA A 477 -6.77 -5.37 -10.35
N ALA A 478 -6.38 -4.79 -11.50
CA ALA A 478 -6.11 -5.56 -12.71
C ALA A 478 -4.94 -6.55 -12.53
N MET A 479 -3.93 -6.21 -11.73
CA MET A 479 -2.83 -7.12 -11.41
C MET A 479 -3.28 -8.28 -10.51
N ALA A 480 -4.09 -8.01 -9.49
CA ALA A 480 -4.65 -9.02 -8.59
C ALA A 480 -5.64 -9.95 -9.31
N ALA A 481 -6.46 -9.40 -10.20
CA ALA A 481 -7.41 -10.16 -11.02
C ALA A 481 -6.73 -11.20 -11.92
N ALA A 482 -5.51 -10.91 -12.42
CA ALA A 482 -4.71 -11.87 -13.20
C ALA A 482 -4.21 -13.09 -12.38
N TYR A 483 -4.42 -13.09 -11.05
CA TYR A 483 -4.11 -14.18 -10.13
C TYR A 483 -5.34 -14.62 -9.31
N ASP A 484 -6.56 -14.25 -9.74
CA ASP A 484 -7.82 -14.48 -9.02
C ASP A 484 -7.82 -13.98 -7.55
N ILE A 485 -6.96 -13.01 -7.22
CA ILE A 485 -6.86 -12.46 -5.86
C ILE A 485 -7.93 -11.36 -5.68
N PRO A 486 -8.79 -11.46 -4.66
CA PRO A 486 -9.70 -10.39 -4.28
C PRO A 486 -8.99 -9.11 -3.81
N VAL A 487 -9.54 -7.97 -4.22
CA VAL A 487 -9.21 -6.66 -3.63
C VAL A 487 -10.41 -6.20 -2.82
N VAL A 488 -10.20 -5.93 -1.53
CA VAL A 488 -11.23 -5.39 -0.64
C VAL A 488 -10.62 -4.18 0.05
N PRO A 489 -10.84 -2.96 -0.47
CA PRO A 489 -10.22 -1.77 0.09
C PRO A 489 -10.58 -1.57 1.57
N HIS A 490 -9.60 -1.07 2.32
CA HIS A 490 -9.86 -0.47 3.63
C HIS A 490 -10.96 0.60 3.53
N ALA A 491 -11.67 0.89 4.62
CA ALA A 491 -12.97 1.58 4.66
C ALA A 491 -13.04 3.07 4.22
N SER A 492 -12.55 3.41 3.03
CA SER A 492 -12.46 4.78 2.49
C SER A 492 -13.78 5.40 1.96
N GLY A 493 -14.92 5.12 2.59
CA GLY A 493 -16.22 5.70 2.22
C GLY A 493 -16.57 5.54 0.73
N PRO A 494 -17.35 6.47 0.13
CA PRO A 494 -17.72 6.43 -1.30
C PRO A 494 -16.57 6.31 -2.31
N TYR A 495 -15.35 6.71 -1.96
CA TYR A 495 -14.17 6.48 -2.79
C TYR A 495 -13.90 4.98 -3.01
N SER A 496 -14.03 4.18 -1.95
CA SER A 496 -13.96 2.72 -2.03
C SER A 496 -15.23 2.12 -2.65
N TYR A 497 -16.42 2.68 -2.36
CA TYR A 497 -17.69 2.11 -2.83
C TYR A 497 -17.80 2.18 -4.36
N HIS A 498 -17.49 3.33 -4.96
CA HIS A 498 -17.51 3.50 -6.41
C HIS A 498 -16.49 2.58 -7.11
N PHE A 499 -15.36 2.30 -6.46
CA PHE A 499 -14.40 1.31 -6.96
C PHE A 499 -14.96 -0.12 -6.88
N VAL A 500 -15.34 -0.60 -5.69
CA VAL A 500 -15.74 -2.02 -5.48
C VAL A 500 -16.93 -2.42 -6.33
N VAL A 501 -17.94 -1.55 -6.51
CA VAL A 501 -19.12 -1.89 -7.33
C VAL A 501 -18.80 -2.09 -8.82
N SER A 502 -17.63 -1.62 -9.29
CA SER A 502 -17.23 -1.65 -10.70
C SER A 502 -16.31 -2.82 -11.10
N GLN A 503 -15.59 -3.41 -10.14
CA GLN A 503 -14.59 -4.44 -10.43
C GLN A 503 -15.11 -5.86 -10.16
N THR A 504 -14.61 -6.86 -10.88
CA THR A 504 -15.07 -8.26 -10.76
C THR A 504 -14.44 -9.01 -9.59
N ASN A 505 -13.20 -8.69 -9.22
CA ASN A 505 -12.49 -9.30 -8.09
C ASN A 505 -12.64 -8.51 -6.77
N CYS A 506 -13.68 -7.69 -6.62
CA CYS A 506 -13.96 -6.97 -5.37
C CYS A 506 -15.30 -7.45 -4.79
N PRO A 507 -15.32 -8.56 -4.02
CA PRO A 507 -16.56 -9.29 -3.72
C PRO A 507 -17.50 -8.56 -2.75
N PHE A 508 -16.95 -7.80 -1.81
CA PHE A 508 -17.65 -7.07 -0.74
C PHE A 508 -16.79 -5.87 -0.31
N GLN A 509 -17.31 -5.03 0.58
CA GLN A 509 -16.62 -3.85 1.11
C GLN A 509 -16.49 -3.89 2.64
N GLU A 510 -15.50 -3.20 3.19
CA GLU A 510 -15.39 -2.89 4.61
C GLU A 510 -16.19 -1.64 4.98
N TYR A 511 -16.84 -1.67 6.14
CA TYR A 511 -17.33 -0.48 6.83
C TYR A 511 -16.73 -0.38 8.23
N LEU A 512 -16.02 0.71 8.52
CA LEU A 512 -15.42 0.95 9.83
C LEU A 512 -16.47 1.58 10.77
N ALA A 513 -16.72 0.95 11.91
CA ALA A 513 -17.70 1.43 12.89
C ALA A 513 -17.19 2.71 13.56
N ASN A 514 -17.69 3.86 13.11
CA ASN A 514 -17.34 5.20 13.57
C ASN A 514 -18.30 5.79 14.61
N SER A 515 -19.12 4.94 15.23
CA SER A 515 -19.73 5.23 16.53
C SER A 515 -18.74 4.90 17.65
N ALA A 516 -18.70 5.73 18.69
CA ALA A 516 -17.70 5.63 19.75
C ALA A 516 -17.70 4.26 20.48
N ASP A 517 -18.86 3.60 20.56
CA ASP A 517 -19.05 2.27 21.13
C ASP A 517 -19.10 1.12 20.10
N GLY A 518 -19.07 1.43 18.80
CA GLY A 518 -19.15 0.47 17.70
C GLY A 518 -20.54 -0.12 17.45
N LYS A 519 -21.62 0.42 18.04
CA LYS A 519 -22.98 -0.18 18.00
C LYS A 519 -23.91 0.40 16.94
N SER A 520 -23.47 1.45 16.24
CA SER A 520 -24.23 2.13 15.20
C SER A 520 -23.34 2.60 14.05
N VAL A 521 -23.97 3.04 12.95
CA VAL A 521 -23.32 3.50 11.72
C VAL A 521 -23.53 5.01 11.55
N LEU A 522 -22.48 5.75 11.20
CA LEU A 522 -22.46 7.21 11.01
C LEU A 522 -21.69 7.56 9.70
N PRO A 523 -21.69 8.80 9.17
CA PRO A 523 -20.88 9.13 7.98
C PRO A 523 -19.38 8.90 8.25
N VAL A 524 -18.68 8.11 7.43
CA VAL A 524 -17.26 7.78 7.58
C VAL A 524 -16.41 9.04 7.69
N PHE A 525 -16.78 10.09 6.95
CA PHE A 525 -16.11 11.39 6.97
C PHE A 525 -16.78 12.43 7.89
N GLY A 526 -17.69 12.00 8.77
CA GLY A 526 -18.30 12.80 9.82
C GLY A 526 -19.18 13.94 9.31
N ASP A 527 -19.02 15.14 9.88
CA ASP A 527 -19.78 16.33 9.49
C ASP A 527 -19.30 17.01 8.19
N LEU A 528 -18.27 16.48 7.51
CA LEU A 528 -17.69 17.08 6.32
C LEU A 528 -18.64 17.08 5.10
N PHE A 529 -19.50 16.07 4.97
CA PHE A 529 -20.42 15.91 3.84
C PHE A 529 -21.88 15.78 4.31
N LEU A 530 -22.82 16.28 3.50
CA LEU A 530 -24.25 16.30 3.85
C LEU A 530 -24.99 14.99 3.57
N ASP A 531 -24.44 14.15 2.69
CA ASP A 531 -25.21 13.21 1.89
C ASP A 531 -24.43 11.92 1.55
N GLU A 532 -23.51 11.52 2.43
CA GLU A 532 -22.78 10.27 2.36
C GLU A 532 -23.73 9.05 2.51
N PRO A 533 -23.69 8.05 1.60
CA PRO A 533 -24.51 6.85 1.68
C PRO A 533 -23.97 5.86 2.73
N ILE A 534 -24.78 5.53 3.75
CA ILE A 534 -24.37 4.71 4.91
C ILE A 534 -25.07 3.33 4.86
N PRO A 535 -24.35 2.19 5.02
CA PRO A 535 -24.90 0.84 5.00
C PRO A 535 -25.66 0.49 6.30
N THR A 536 -26.73 1.22 6.60
CA THR A 536 -27.65 1.03 7.77
C THR A 536 -28.34 -0.33 7.85
N LYS A 537 -28.16 -1.18 6.84
CA LYS A 537 -28.71 -2.54 6.74
C LYS A 537 -27.62 -3.58 6.41
N GLY A 538 -26.34 -3.22 6.55
CA GLY A 538 -25.20 -4.02 6.11
C GLY A 538 -24.96 -4.06 4.59
N TYR A 539 -25.73 -3.28 3.82
CA TYR A 539 -25.60 -3.17 2.37
C TYR A 539 -25.97 -1.77 1.86
N LEU A 540 -25.52 -1.45 0.64
CA LEU A 540 -26.01 -0.36 -0.19
C LEU A 540 -26.54 -0.92 -1.53
N ASP A 541 -27.64 -0.37 -2.04
CA ASP A 541 -28.04 -0.59 -3.43
C ASP A 541 -27.21 0.34 -4.33
N VAL A 542 -26.75 -0.12 -5.51
CA VAL A 542 -25.83 0.69 -6.34
C VAL A 542 -26.46 1.98 -6.86
N SER A 543 -27.79 2.04 -6.96
CA SER A 543 -28.53 3.28 -7.27
C SER A 543 -28.39 4.38 -6.21
N GLN A 544 -27.95 4.06 -4.99
CA GLN A 544 -27.62 5.06 -3.96
C GLN A 544 -26.33 5.82 -4.30
N LEU A 545 -25.54 5.34 -5.29
CA LEU A 545 -24.34 5.97 -5.82
C LEU A 545 -24.59 6.75 -7.13
N ASP A 546 -25.84 6.86 -7.61
CA ASP A 546 -26.18 7.52 -8.88
C ASP A 546 -26.23 9.07 -8.76
N LYS A 547 -25.08 9.67 -8.43
CA LYS A 547 -24.84 11.12 -8.38
C LYS A 547 -23.51 11.47 -9.08
N PRO A 548 -23.34 12.64 -9.71
CA PRO A 548 -22.09 13.00 -10.37
C PRO A 548 -20.86 12.95 -9.44
N GLY A 549 -19.71 12.50 -9.96
CA GLY A 549 -18.47 12.39 -9.17
C GLY A 549 -18.52 11.22 -8.19
N PHE A 550 -18.06 11.43 -6.94
CA PHE A 550 -18.25 10.48 -5.83
C PHE A 550 -19.58 10.67 -5.09
N GLY A 551 -20.48 11.53 -5.60
CA GLY A 551 -21.81 11.71 -5.02
C GLY A 551 -21.84 12.34 -3.63
N LEU A 552 -20.74 13.00 -3.24
CA LEU A 552 -20.62 13.74 -1.98
C LEU A 552 -20.84 15.23 -2.23
N THR A 553 -21.48 15.89 -1.26
CA THR A 553 -21.71 17.33 -1.21
C THR A 553 -21.06 17.89 0.07
N LEU A 554 -20.05 18.74 -0.09
CA LEU A 554 -19.36 19.41 1.01
C LEU A 554 -20.36 20.21 1.86
N ASN A 555 -20.34 19.98 3.17
CA ASN A 555 -21.20 20.68 4.12
C ASN A 555 -20.77 22.16 4.25
N PRO A 556 -21.65 23.14 3.98
CA PRO A 556 -21.33 24.57 4.16
C PRO A 556 -20.99 24.98 5.60
N ALA A 557 -21.30 24.14 6.59
CA ALA A 557 -20.91 24.32 8.00
C ALA A 557 -19.61 23.58 8.38
N ALA A 558 -18.97 22.84 7.46
CA ALA A 558 -17.70 22.19 7.73
C ALA A 558 -16.59 23.22 8.00
N ARG A 559 -15.80 22.97 9.05
CA ARG A 559 -14.76 23.90 9.51
C ARG A 559 -13.48 23.71 8.69
N LEU A 560 -13.43 24.33 7.52
CA LEU A 560 -12.26 24.28 6.64
C LEU A 560 -11.33 25.50 6.86
N ILE A 561 -10.08 25.24 7.26
CA ILE A 561 -9.03 26.26 7.36
C ILE A 561 -8.28 26.33 6.03
N PRO A 562 -8.36 27.44 5.25
CA PRO A 562 -7.66 27.56 3.96
C PRO A 562 -6.15 27.53 4.15
N ALA A 563 -5.45 26.61 3.48
CA ALA A 563 -4.06 26.26 3.80
C ALA A 563 -2.99 27.31 3.47
N GLN A 564 -3.35 28.46 2.90
CA GLN A 564 -2.40 29.49 2.44
C GLN A 564 -1.51 30.04 3.57
N TYR A 565 -1.93 29.96 4.84
CA TYR A 565 -1.09 30.33 5.98
C TYR A 565 0.16 29.44 6.12
N LEU A 566 0.11 28.18 5.67
CA LEU A 566 1.24 27.24 5.66
C LEU A 566 2.28 27.56 4.57
N LEU A 567 1.86 28.32 3.56
CA LEU A 567 2.69 28.79 2.45
C LEU A 567 3.26 30.19 2.71
N THR A 568 2.79 30.87 3.78
CA THR A 568 3.17 32.24 4.13
C THR A 568 4.27 32.23 5.19
N PRO A 569 5.54 32.55 4.85
CA PRO A 569 6.62 32.61 5.83
C PRO A 569 6.42 33.82 6.76
N ASN A 570 6.11 33.55 8.04
CA ASN A 570 6.04 34.55 9.09
C ASN A 570 7.45 34.95 9.57
N PRO A 571 7.67 36.23 9.92
CA PRO A 571 7.95 37.27 8.94
C PRO A 571 9.46 37.60 8.84
N GLU A 572 9.81 38.51 7.92
CA GLU A 572 11.18 39.03 7.76
C GLU A 572 11.71 39.74 9.02
N ARG A 573 12.32 38.98 9.92
CA ARG A 573 13.41 39.46 10.77
C ARG A 573 14.71 38.89 10.23
N PRO A 574 15.63 39.73 9.72
CA PRO A 574 17.02 39.32 9.58
C PRO A 574 17.51 38.77 10.92
N LEU A 575 18.24 37.65 10.89
CA LEU A 575 19.00 37.21 12.06
C LEU A 575 19.93 38.36 12.43
N GLY A 576 19.72 38.96 13.60
CA GLY A 576 20.53 40.07 14.08
C GLY A 576 21.99 39.64 14.09
N GLN A 577 22.87 40.43 13.46
CA GLN A 577 24.30 40.10 13.43
C GLN A 577 24.79 39.91 14.87
N PRO A 578 25.57 38.85 15.17
CA PRO A 578 26.16 38.68 16.48
C PRO A 578 27.00 39.93 16.81
N PRO A 579 27.02 40.40 18.07
CA PRO A 579 27.67 41.65 18.42
C PRO A 579 29.12 41.69 17.94
N VAL A 580 29.45 42.69 17.10
CA VAL A 580 30.83 42.91 16.67
C VAL A 580 31.65 43.32 17.89
N GLU A 581 32.47 42.41 18.40
CA GLU A 581 33.42 42.71 19.45
C GLU A 581 34.33 43.87 19.02
N LYS A 582 34.19 45.02 19.69
CA LYS A 582 35.12 46.12 19.56
C LYS A 582 36.46 45.67 20.14
N LYS A 583 37.39 45.24 19.28
CA LYS A 583 38.78 44.96 19.66
C LYS A 583 39.39 46.17 20.39
N SER A 584 39.48 46.07 21.70
CA SER A 584 40.18 47.04 22.55
C SER A 584 41.68 46.91 22.32
N THR A 585 42.28 47.91 21.69
CA THR A 585 43.72 47.97 21.42
C THR A 585 44.49 48.47 22.65
N GLY A 586 45.38 47.64 23.20
CA GLY A 586 46.22 47.95 24.36
C GLY A 586 45.56 47.54 25.70
N ASN A 587 46.31 47.16 26.74
CA ASN A 587 47.78 47.14 26.86
C ASN A 587 48.28 45.90 27.66
N SER A 588 49.59 45.72 27.71
CA SER A 588 50.29 44.57 28.32
C SER A 588 50.25 44.53 29.86
N VAL A 589 50.33 43.32 30.45
CA VAL A 589 51.46 42.83 31.29
C VAL A 589 51.14 41.48 31.99
N VAL A 590 51.94 40.45 31.63
CA VAL A 590 52.60 39.40 32.44
C VAL A 590 51.96 38.81 33.73
N ASN A 591 51.84 37.47 33.75
CA ASN A 591 51.82 36.48 34.86
C ASN A 591 50.77 36.54 35.99
N GLY A 592 50.18 35.37 36.28
CA GLY A 592 49.48 35.09 37.55
C GLY A 592 48.76 33.74 37.55
N VAL A 593 49.36 32.71 38.14
CA VAL A 593 48.67 31.43 38.45
C VAL A 593 48.44 31.37 39.96
N ALA A 594 47.18 31.43 40.39
CA ALA A 594 46.77 31.11 41.76
C ALA A 594 45.30 30.67 41.81
N GLU A 595 45.11 29.51 42.44
CA GLU A 595 43.98 28.99 43.24
C GLU A 595 42.56 29.59 43.14
N GLY A 596 41.56 28.70 43.16
CA GLY A 596 40.14 29.05 43.19
C GLY A 596 39.43 28.68 44.51
N ILE A 597 38.36 29.41 44.81
CA ILE A 597 37.40 29.15 45.90
C ILE A 597 36.00 29.24 45.27
N LYS A 598 35.28 28.12 45.05
CA LYS A 598 34.36 27.42 45.97
C LYS A 598 33.04 28.15 46.28
N ASN A 599 31.95 27.37 46.18
CA ASN A 599 30.59 27.56 46.73
C ASN A 599 29.59 28.45 45.97
N LEU A 600 28.50 27.82 45.51
CA LEU A 600 27.07 28.14 45.78
C LEU A 600 26.19 27.33 44.80
N THR A 601 26.01 26.01 44.97
CA THR A 601 24.92 25.36 45.75
C THR A 601 23.50 25.89 45.50
N THR A 602 22.80 25.22 44.58
CA THR A 602 21.43 24.66 44.74
C THR A 602 20.39 25.39 45.59
N SER A 603 19.27 25.73 44.95
CA SER A 603 17.91 25.52 45.47
C SER A 603 17.02 25.05 44.32
#